data_AF-A0A1U7J7V5-F1
#
_entry.id   AF-A0A1U7J7V5-F1
#
_cell.length_a   1.000
_cell.length_b   1.000
_cell.length_c   1.000
_cell.angle_alpha   90.00
_cell.angle_beta   90.00
_cell.angle_gamma   90.00
#
_symmetry.space_group_name_H-M   'P 1'
#
loop_
_entity.id
_entity.type
_entity.pdbx_description
1 polymer ?
#
loop_
_entity_poly.entity_id
_entity_poly.type
_entity_poly.pdbx_seq_one_letter_code
_entity_poly.pdbx_strand_id
1 'polypeptide(L)'
;MRAYFDYTAPELDRWSRRNRYYYGDLARLHQFIIPPGSRVLEVGCGTGDLLNATAPAIGVGIDFAPAVTAIASQKYPELAFYTLDAEAIEPAQLAPEHRQFDYILLSGVLGYLGDIQAVLQRLQPFCQPHTRLILTFHSHLWEPLLGLAERIGQRRPQPPQNWLSMDDVANLLTITGYRPLQRGSRFLWPKFVPGLAGLVNRYLAPLPVVKHLCLTTFIVARPQPVPSSEPPTCSVIIPARNEAGNIAAAVARLPQLGAHTEVIFVEGHSHDQTWSAIQDLVQTYRGPFTLKTFQQTGRGKADAVRLGFDQASGDILLILDADLTVPPEDLPHFVEVLSSGRGEFANGSRLVYPRSKTAMPWLNMVANKIFALLFSFLLEQPLKDTLCGTKVLWRRDYQRIAAGRSYFGDFDPFGDFDLLFGAAKLNLHIVEVPIRYQPRTYGSSNIAHVREGLILLKMCLYASRKLKFR
;
A
#
# COMPACT_ATOMS: atom_id res chain seq x y z
N MET A 1 20.27 -21.44 22.05
CA MET A 1 20.01 -21.00 20.66
C MET A 1 21.25 -20.36 20.02
N ARG A 2 21.87 -19.34 20.65
CA ARG A 2 23.13 -18.71 20.18
C ARG A 2 24.22 -19.67 19.68
N ALA A 3 24.65 -20.60 20.53
CA ALA A 3 25.70 -21.57 20.17
C ALA A 3 25.38 -22.41 18.92
N TYR A 4 24.10 -22.74 18.67
CA TYR A 4 23.69 -23.48 17.49
C TYR A 4 23.85 -22.65 16.21
N PHE A 5 23.48 -21.36 16.24
CA PHE A 5 23.61 -20.48 15.07
C PHE A 5 25.06 -20.11 14.80
N ASP A 6 25.87 -19.89 15.84
CA ASP A 6 27.31 -19.69 15.67
C ASP A 6 27.99 -20.92 15.06
N TYR A 7 27.64 -22.12 15.53
CA TYR A 7 28.17 -23.37 14.97
C TYR A 7 27.76 -23.61 13.51
N THR A 8 26.50 -23.28 13.15
CA THR A 8 25.97 -23.51 11.80
C THR A 8 26.21 -22.36 10.82
N ALA A 9 26.76 -21.22 11.29
CA ALA A 9 26.98 -20.03 10.46
C ALA A 9 27.75 -20.32 9.15
N PRO A 10 28.85 -21.10 9.15
CA PRO A 10 29.59 -21.38 7.91
C PRO A 10 28.80 -22.17 6.86
N GLU A 11 27.76 -22.90 7.28
CA GLU A 11 26.92 -23.70 6.39
C GLU A 11 25.72 -22.94 5.82
N LEU A 12 25.38 -21.77 6.36
CA LEU A 12 24.19 -21.01 5.97
C LEU A 12 24.12 -20.80 4.46
N ASP A 13 25.21 -20.31 3.86
CA ASP A 13 25.30 -20.05 2.42
C ASP A 13 25.17 -21.33 1.58
N ARG A 14 25.64 -22.48 2.09
CA ARG A 14 25.44 -23.79 1.43
C ARG A 14 23.96 -24.15 1.39
N TRP A 15 23.24 -23.97 2.50
CA TRP A 15 21.81 -24.24 2.59
C TRP A 15 20.98 -23.28 1.74
N SER A 16 21.35 -21.99 1.74
CA SER A 16 20.77 -20.97 0.86
C SER A 16 20.94 -21.33 -0.62
N ARG A 17 22.14 -21.74 -1.05
CA ARG A 17 22.40 -22.20 -2.43
C ARG A 17 21.59 -23.45 -2.79
N ARG A 18 21.50 -24.43 -1.89
CA ARG A 18 20.73 -25.66 -2.13
C ARG A 18 19.23 -25.38 -2.31
N ASN A 19 18.71 -24.36 -1.63
CA ASN A 19 17.32 -23.95 -1.68
C ASN A 19 17.12 -22.59 -2.36
N ARG A 20 18.01 -22.24 -3.32
CA ARG A 20 18.03 -20.93 -3.99
C ARG A 20 16.70 -20.49 -4.59
N TYR A 21 15.88 -21.45 -5.02
CA TYR A 21 14.59 -21.17 -5.62
C TYR A 21 13.59 -20.57 -4.61
N TYR A 22 13.59 -21.09 -3.38
CA TYR A 22 12.80 -20.56 -2.26
C TYR A 22 13.32 -19.21 -1.79
N TYR A 23 14.61 -19.09 -1.49
CA TYR A 23 15.19 -17.83 -1.04
C TYR A 23 15.12 -16.73 -2.10
N GLY A 24 15.24 -17.10 -3.39
CA GLY A 24 15.01 -16.18 -4.49
C GLY A 24 13.55 -15.71 -4.59
N ASP A 25 12.58 -16.53 -4.17
CA ASP A 25 11.18 -16.09 -4.10
C ASP A 25 10.92 -15.13 -2.94
N LEU A 26 11.50 -15.41 -1.76
CA LEU A 26 11.48 -14.48 -0.63
C LEU A 26 12.09 -13.14 -1.00
N ALA A 27 13.25 -13.12 -1.67
CA ALA A 27 13.87 -11.89 -2.15
C ALA A 27 12.94 -11.13 -3.11
N ARG A 28 12.31 -11.81 -4.09
CA ARG A 28 11.34 -11.18 -5.02
C ARG A 28 10.08 -10.66 -4.33
N LEU A 29 9.64 -11.29 -3.24
CA LEU A 29 8.54 -10.78 -2.42
C LEU A 29 8.94 -9.44 -1.79
N HIS A 30 10.08 -9.41 -1.09
CA HIS A 30 10.57 -8.24 -0.36
C HIS A 30 10.93 -7.08 -1.30
N GLN A 31 11.66 -7.34 -2.40
CA GLN A 31 11.96 -6.35 -3.46
C GLN A 31 10.72 -5.71 -4.08
N PHE A 32 9.57 -6.40 -4.02
CA PHE A 32 8.33 -5.84 -4.50
C PHE A 32 7.63 -4.97 -3.47
N ILE A 33 7.72 -5.30 -2.20
CA ILE A 33 7.10 -4.49 -1.14
C ILE A 33 7.97 -3.25 -0.85
N ILE A 34 9.29 -3.40 -0.97
CA ILE A 34 10.30 -2.42 -0.57
C ILE A 34 10.84 -1.74 -1.83
N PRO A 35 10.59 -0.43 -2.03
CA PRO A 35 11.25 0.34 -3.06
C PRO A 35 12.77 0.35 -2.86
N PRO A 36 13.58 0.24 -3.92
CA PRO A 36 15.03 0.40 -3.80
C PRO A 36 15.39 1.80 -3.27
N GLY A 37 16.50 1.91 -2.56
CA GLY A 37 16.93 3.16 -1.94
C GLY A 37 16.18 3.50 -0.64
N SER A 38 15.33 2.61 -0.12
CA SER A 38 14.68 2.80 1.19
C SER A 38 15.66 2.56 2.35
N ARG A 39 15.30 3.02 3.55
CA ARG A 39 15.99 2.68 4.80
C ARG A 39 15.40 1.40 5.36
N VAL A 40 16.19 0.33 5.46
CA VAL A 40 15.71 -1.02 5.79
C VAL A 40 16.46 -1.59 7.00
N LEU A 41 15.70 -2.07 7.98
CA LEU A 41 16.21 -2.89 9.09
C LEU A 41 15.79 -4.35 8.87
N GLU A 42 16.72 -5.30 8.95
CA GLU A 42 16.42 -6.73 8.99
C GLU A 42 16.76 -7.33 10.36
N VAL A 43 15.74 -7.87 11.03
CA VAL A 43 15.85 -8.57 12.31
C VAL A 43 16.08 -10.06 12.08
N GLY A 44 17.21 -10.59 12.58
CA GLY A 44 17.64 -11.96 12.28
C GLY A 44 18.18 -12.06 10.85
N CYS A 45 19.07 -11.14 10.48
CA CYS A 45 19.50 -10.94 9.09
C CYS A 45 20.33 -12.08 8.47
N GLY A 46 20.76 -13.07 9.26
CA GLY A 46 21.58 -14.14 8.75
C GLY A 46 22.86 -13.61 8.10
N THR A 47 23.24 -14.17 6.96
CA THR A 47 24.42 -13.73 6.20
C THR A 47 24.17 -12.50 5.32
N GLY A 48 23.05 -11.78 5.52
CA GLY A 48 22.75 -10.49 4.87
C GLY A 48 22.19 -10.58 3.45
N ASP A 49 21.99 -11.78 2.89
CA ASP A 49 21.53 -11.98 1.50
C ASP A 49 20.20 -11.27 1.21
N LEU A 50 19.24 -11.33 2.14
CA LEU A 50 17.92 -10.75 1.96
C LEU A 50 17.96 -9.22 2.04
N LEU A 51 18.57 -8.65 3.09
CA LEU A 51 18.79 -7.20 3.21
C LEU A 51 19.44 -6.63 1.95
N ASN A 52 20.55 -7.23 1.50
CA ASN A 52 21.23 -6.78 0.28
C ASN A 52 20.31 -6.86 -0.95
N ALA A 53 19.52 -7.93 -1.09
CA ALA A 53 18.59 -8.07 -2.22
C ALA A 53 17.57 -6.92 -2.28
N THR A 54 17.25 -6.24 -1.18
CA THR A 54 16.33 -5.08 -1.18
C THR A 54 16.94 -3.80 -1.76
N ALA A 55 18.25 -3.78 -2.01
CA ALA A 55 19.00 -2.61 -2.49
C ALA A 55 18.70 -1.33 -1.67
N PRO A 56 18.91 -1.34 -0.34
CA PRO A 56 18.60 -0.20 0.51
C PRO A 56 19.60 0.93 0.32
N ALA A 57 19.18 2.18 0.56
CA ALA A 57 20.13 3.29 0.68
C ALA A 57 20.88 3.23 2.01
N ILE A 58 20.18 2.79 3.07
CA ILE A 58 20.72 2.49 4.39
C ILE A 58 20.14 1.14 4.80
N GLY A 59 20.98 0.11 4.77
CA GLY A 59 20.61 -1.24 5.18
C GLY A 59 21.29 -1.59 6.50
N VAL A 60 20.48 -1.96 7.49
CA VAL A 60 20.96 -2.40 8.81
C VAL A 60 20.47 -3.82 9.07
N GLY A 61 21.40 -4.74 9.31
CA GLY A 61 21.10 -6.10 9.73
C GLY A 61 21.45 -6.29 11.20
N ILE A 62 20.55 -6.93 11.96
CA ILE A 62 20.86 -7.36 13.33
C ILE A 62 20.74 -8.88 13.43
N ASP A 63 21.66 -9.51 14.15
CA ASP A 63 21.62 -10.94 14.48
C ASP A 63 22.36 -11.18 15.80
N PHE A 64 21.90 -12.11 16.63
CA PHE A 64 22.52 -12.36 17.94
C PHE A 64 23.81 -13.18 17.85
N ALA A 65 24.08 -13.81 16.70
CA ALA A 65 25.24 -14.67 16.48
C ALA A 65 26.43 -13.88 15.89
N PRO A 66 27.54 -13.69 16.63
CA PRO A 66 28.73 -12.99 16.12
C PRO A 66 29.26 -13.59 14.82
N ALA A 67 29.29 -14.93 14.70
CA ALA A 67 29.84 -15.58 13.50
C ALA A 67 29.01 -15.25 12.25
N VAL A 68 27.70 -15.13 12.40
CA VAL A 68 26.75 -14.80 11.32
C VAL A 68 26.96 -13.36 10.85
N THR A 69 26.98 -12.40 11.78
CA THR A 69 27.19 -10.98 11.46
C THR A 69 28.57 -10.68 10.88
N ALA A 70 29.60 -11.42 11.28
CA ALA A 70 30.94 -11.32 10.70
C ALA A 70 30.96 -11.74 9.22
N ILE A 71 30.29 -12.85 8.88
CA ILE A 71 30.13 -13.30 7.48
C ILE A 71 29.35 -12.25 6.68
N ALA A 72 28.25 -11.73 7.23
CA ALA A 72 27.43 -10.72 6.56
C ALA A 72 28.23 -9.44 6.26
N SER A 73 29.00 -8.95 7.24
CA SER A 73 29.85 -7.75 7.10
C SER A 73 30.97 -7.94 6.07
N GLN A 74 31.54 -9.14 5.99
CA GLN A 74 32.56 -9.46 4.98
C GLN A 74 31.95 -9.52 3.57
N LYS A 75 30.73 -10.04 3.45
CA LYS A 75 30.04 -10.26 2.17
C LYS A 75 29.46 -8.96 1.60
N TYR A 76 28.98 -8.07 2.46
CA TYR A 76 28.31 -6.82 2.12
C TYR A 76 28.89 -5.65 2.92
N PRO A 77 30.13 -5.22 2.63
CA PRO A 77 30.81 -4.15 3.38
C PRO A 77 30.12 -2.78 3.29
N GLU A 78 29.22 -2.60 2.33
CA GLU A 78 28.39 -1.40 2.15
C GLU A 78 27.18 -1.33 3.10
N LEU A 79 26.84 -2.43 3.77
CA LEU A 79 25.73 -2.52 4.72
C LEU A 79 26.24 -2.55 6.16
N ALA A 80 25.41 -2.11 7.10
CA ALA A 80 25.77 -2.12 8.52
C ALA A 80 25.20 -3.37 9.21
N PHE A 81 26.05 -4.14 9.89
CA PHE A 81 25.60 -5.30 10.67
C PHE A 81 25.99 -5.15 12.13
N TYR A 82 25.04 -5.45 13.02
CA TYR A 82 25.23 -5.37 14.47
C TYR A 82 24.94 -6.72 15.12
N THR A 83 25.87 -7.16 15.98
CA THR A 83 25.64 -8.33 16.82
C THR A 83 24.77 -7.94 18.02
N LEU A 84 23.45 -8.01 17.86
CA LEU A 84 22.47 -7.60 18.88
C LEU A 84 21.37 -8.66 19.02
N ASP A 85 20.88 -8.81 20.24
CA ASP A 85 19.68 -9.59 20.51
C ASP A 85 18.43 -8.71 20.28
N ALA A 86 17.53 -9.15 19.42
CA ALA A 86 16.28 -8.45 19.12
C ALA A 86 15.39 -8.31 20.36
N GLU A 87 15.50 -9.23 21.33
CA GLU A 87 14.75 -9.17 22.58
C GLU A 87 15.27 -8.10 23.54
N ALA A 88 16.47 -7.58 23.33
CA ALA A 88 17.10 -6.57 24.18
C ALA A 88 17.55 -5.33 23.37
N ILE A 89 16.99 -5.12 22.18
CA ILE A 89 17.41 -4.02 21.31
C ILE A 89 16.94 -2.65 21.86
N GLU A 90 17.87 -1.69 21.85
CA GLU A 90 17.64 -0.30 22.23
C GLU A 90 18.23 0.65 21.18
N PRO A 91 17.60 1.81 20.91
CA PRO A 91 18.10 2.77 19.92
C PRO A 91 19.53 3.25 20.16
N ALA A 92 19.97 3.31 21.43
CA ALA A 92 21.31 3.76 21.80
C ALA A 92 22.43 2.85 21.27
N GLN A 93 22.12 1.57 20.99
CA GLN A 93 23.07 0.59 20.48
C GLN A 93 23.37 0.78 18.99
N LEU A 94 22.51 1.49 18.26
CA LEU A 94 22.69 1.79 16.84
C LEU A 94 23.24 3.22 16.66
N ALA A 95 24.00 3.40 15.58
CA ALA A 95 24.44 4.73 15.15
C ALA A 95 23.22 5.65 14.92
N PRO A 96 23.30 6.97 15.17
CA PRO A 96 22.17 7.89 15.02
C PRO A 96 21.44 7.78 13.67
N GLU A 97 22.20 7.64 12.59
CA GLU A 97 21.73 7.44 11.21
C GLU A 97 21.07 6.07 10.97
N HIS A 98 21.11 5.15 11.94
CA HIS A 98 20.55 3.80 11.92
C HIS A 98 19.39 3.62 12.91
N ARG A 99 18.73 4.71 13.34
CA ARG A 99 17.66 4.65 14.35
C ARG A 99 16.24 4.77 13.80
N GLN A 100 16.06 5.02 12.51
CA GLN A 100 14.74 5.12 11.89
C GLN A 100 14.72 4.45 10.52
N PHE A 101 13.65 3.72 10.22
CA PHE A 101 13.56 2.92 9.00
C PHE A 101 12.20 3.06 8.32
N ASP A 102 12.21 3.06 6.98
CA ASP A 102 11.00 3.01 6.17
C ASP A 102 10.40 1.60 6.18
N TYR A 103 11.25 0.58 6.27
CA TYR A 103 10.87 -0.83 6.29
C TYR A 103 11.64 -1.61 7.35
N ILE A 104 10.93 -2.47 8.09
CA ILE A 104 11.53 -3.39 9.07
C ILE A 104 11.12 -4.82 8.73
N LEU A 105 12.08 -5.72 8.58
CA LEU A 105 11.89 -7.09 8.11
C LEU A 105 12.06 -8.07 9.26
N LEU A 106 11.11 -9.00 9.38
CA LEU A 106 11.15 -10.14 10.27
C LEU A 106 10.93 -11.40 9.43
N SER A 107 11.99 -11.86 8.75
CA SER A 107 11.91 -12.98 7.82
C SER A 107 12.33 -14.30 8.48
N GLY A 108 11.35 -15.13 8.84
CA GLY A 108 11.56 -16.44 9.46
C GLY A 108 12.03 -16.37 10.92
N VAL A 109 12.17 -15.17 11.49
CA VAL A 109 12.70 -14.97 12.84
C VAL A 109 11.67 -15.22 13.94
N LEU A 110 10.37 -15.00 13.67
CA LEU A 110 9.30 -15.13 14.67
C LEU A 110 9.24 -16.52 15.33
N GLY A 111 9.61 -17.56 14.58
CA GLY A 111 9.65 -18.92 15.09
C GLY A 111 10.72 -19.14 16.17
N TYR A 112 11.73 -18.27 16.27
CA TYR A 112 12.87 -18.43 17.17
C TYR A 112 12.84 -17.50 18.39
N LEU A 113 11.98 -16.49 18.40
CA LEU A 113 11.88 -15.54 19.50
C LEU A 113 11.24 -16.20 20.74
N GLY A 114 11.82 -15.99 21.91
CA GLY A 114 11.21 -16.36 23.20
C GLY A 114 10.06 -15.43 23.58
N ASP A 115 10.17 -14.12 23.28
CA ASP A 115 9.11 -13.14 23.53
C ASP A 115 8.85 -12.25 22.30
N ILE A 116 7.95 -12.71 21.43
CA ILE A 116 7.56 -11.98 20.21
C ILE A 116 6.92 -10.63 20.55
N GLN A 117 6.11 -10.57 21.61
CA GLN A 117 5.39 -9.36 21.98
C GLN A 117 6.39 -8.26 22.36
N ALA A 118 7.37 -8.60 23.19
CA ALA A 118 8.35 -7.64 23.66
C ALA A 118 9.29 -7.17 22.52
N VAL A 119 9.63 -8.04 21.57
CA VAL A 119 10.36 -7.64 20.35
C VAL A 119 9.56 -6.62 19.54
N LEU A 120 8.28 -6.90 19.24
CA LEU A 120 7.44 -5.97 18.47
C LEU A 120 7.33 -4.60 19.16
N GLN A 121 7.17 -4.57 20.49
CA GLN A 121 7.15 -3.32 21.25
C GLN A 121 8.49 -2.56 21.16
N ARG A 122 9.63 -3.26 21.28
CA ARG A 122 10.97 -2.67 21.16
C ARG A 122 11.30 -2.18 19.75
N LEU A 123 10.59 -2.64 18.73
CA LEU A 123 10.75 -2.12 17.36
C LEU A 123 10.05 -0.77 17.14
N GLN A 124 9.12 -0.35 18.01
CA GLN A 124 8.36 0.90 17.81
C GLN A 124 9.24 2.16 17.73
N PRO A 125 10.27 2.35 18.59
CA PRO A 125 11.14 3.53 18.51
C PRO A 125 11.92 3.66 17.20
N PHE A 126 12.04 2.57 16.43
CA PHE A 126 12.69 2.55 15.13
C PHE A 126 11.75 2.88 13.97
N CYS A 127 10.45 3.04 14.27
CA CYS A 127 9.41 3.32 13.31
C CYS A 127 9.12 4.82 13.16
N GLN A 128 8.82 5.21 11.93
CA GLN A 128 8.17 6.44 11.54
C GLN A 128 6.68 6.16 11.24
N PRO A 129 5.81 7.18 11.14
CA PRO A 129 4.38 6.96 10.87
C PRO A 129 4.10 6.17 9.59
N HIS A 130 4.97 6.25 8.57
CA HIS A 130 4.85 5.51 7.31
C HIS A 130 5.62 4.19 7.28
N THR A 131 6.30 3.79 8.35
CA THR A 131 7.08 2.55 8.37
C THR A 131 6.21 1.34 8.06
N ARG A 132 6.76 0.40 7.31
CA ARG A 132 6.14 -0.90 7.04
C ARG A 132 6.92 -2.02 7.70
N LEU A 133 6.28 -2.72 8.63
CA LEU A 133 6.77 -3.99 9.16
C LEU A 133 6.38 -5.10 8.18
N ILE A 134 7.35 -5.90 7.74
CA ILE A 134 7.13 -7.03 6.84
C ILE A 134 7.55 -8.29 7.59
N LEU A 135 6.59 -9.13 7.90
CA LEU A 135 6.80 -10.38 8.62
C LEU A 135 6.55 -11.52 7.66
N THR A 136 7.53 -12.39 7.47
CA THR A 136 7.37 -13.61 6.65
C THR A 136 7.68 -14.84 7.46
N PHE A 137 6.82 -15.85 7.39
CA PHE A 137 6.94 -17.11 8.12
C PHE A 137 6.31 -18.23 7.29
N HIS A 138 6.60 -19.49 7.60
CA HIS A 138 6.04 -20.60 6.86
C HIS A 138 4.72 -21.09 7.47
N SER A 139 3.87 -21.63 6.62
CA SER A 139 2.63 -22.28 7.02
C SER A 139 2.92 -23.61 7.71
N HIS A 140 2.31 -23.83 8.87
CA HIS A 140 2.45 -25.08 9.64
C HIS A 140 1.86 -26.30 8.93
N LEU A 141 1.00 -26.10 7.92
CA LEU A 141 0.55 -27.20 7.04
C LEU A 141 1.72 -27.94 6.37
N TRP A 142 2.86 -27.25 6.21
CA TRP A 142 4.05 -27.81 5.59
C TRP A 142 4.98 -28.53 6.55
N GLU A 143 4.78 -28.47 7.87
CA GLU A 143 5.69 -29.08 8.85
C GLU A 143 5.99 -30.57 8.60
N PRO A 144 5.00 -31.44 8.30
CA PRO A 144 5.29 -32.84 7.99
C PRO A 144 6.21 -33.02 6.78
N LEU A 145 6.00 -32.22 5.72
CA LEU A 145 6.81 -32.26 4.51
C LEU A 145 8.21 -31.67 4.74
N LEU A 146 8.30 -30.60 5.53
CA LEU A 146 9.56 -29.98 5.84
C LEU A 146 10.41 -30.82 6.80
N GLY A 147 9.79 -31.51 7.76
CA GLY A 147 10.45 -32.48 8.63
C GLY A 147 10.96 -33.70 7.86
N LEU A 148 10.21 -34.17 6.85
CA LEU A 148 10.72 -35.18 5.92
C LEU A 148 11.92 -34.64 5.13
N ALA A 149 11.83 -33.41 4.61
CA ALA A 149 12.91 -32.76 3.87
C ALA A 149 14.18 -32.60 4.72
N GLU A 150 14.05 -32.35 6.02
CA GLU A 150 15.17 -32.32 6.97
C GLU A 150 15.83 -33.70 7.10
N ARG A 151 15.04 -34.77 7.31
CA ARG A 151 15.55 -36.15 7.43
C ARG A 151 16.32 -36.63 6.20
N ILE A 152 15.90 -36.20 5.01
CA ILE A 152 16.59 -36.55 3.74
C ILE A 152 17.67 -35.52 3.33
N GLY A 153 18.02 -34.58 4.23
CA GLY A 153 19.07 -33.59 4.01
C GLY A 153 18.76 -32.53 2.96
N GLN A 154 17.48 -32.31 2.61
CA GLN A 154 17.02 -31.28 1.67
C GLN A 154 16.70 -29.94 2.35
N ARG A 155 16.52 -29.92 3.67
CA ARG A 155 16.37 -28.74 4.53
C ARG A 155 17.38 -28.83 5.68
N ARG A 156 17.90 -27.69 6.13
CA ARG A 156 18.75 -27.61 7.33
C ARG A 156 17.94 -28.04 8.57
N PRO A 157 18.50 -28.87 9.47
CA PRO A 157 17.87 -29.14 10.76
C PRO A 157 17.64 -27.86 11.55
N GLN A 158 16.44 -27.62 12.06
CA GLN A 158 16.12 -26.40 12.78
C GLN A 158 15.83 -26.69 14.26
N PRO A 159 16.18 -25.77 15.18
CA PRO A 159 15.74 -25.89 16.56
C PRO A 159 14.21 -25.82 16.63
N PRO A 160 13.59 -26.26 17.74
CA PRO A 160 12.15 -26.11 17.96
C PRO A 160 11.69 -24.67 17.73
N GLN A 161 10.58 -24.52 17.02
CA GLN A 161 10.02 -23.22 16.65
C GLN A 161 8.65 -23.00 17.28
N ASN A 162 8.30 -21.73 17.47
CA ASN A 162 6.95 -21.33 17.83
C ASN A 162 5.94 -21.73 16.75
N TRP A 163 4.77 -22.19 17.20
CA TRP A 163 3.63 -22.47 16.34
C TRP A 163 2.74 -21.22 16.25
N LEU A 164 2.73 -20.58 15.08
CA LEU A 164 2.07 -19.29 14.84
C LEU A 164 1.20 -19.38 13.58
N SER A 165 -0.10 -19.14 13.74
CA SER A 165 -1.00 -18.90 12.61
C SER A 165 -0.92 -17.45 12.13
N MET A 166 -1.49 -17.16 10.96
CA MET A 166 -1.61 -15.80 10.45
C MET A 166 -2.43 -14.89 11.38
N ASP A 167 -3.44 -15.45 12.06
CA ASP A 167 -4.29 -14.71 12.99
C ASP A 167 -3.57 -14.43 14.31
N ASP A 168 -2.72 -15.36 14.80
CA ASP A 168 -1.88 -15.12 15.98
C ASP A 168 -0.91 -13.95 15.74
N VAL A 169 -0.22 -13.95 14.60
CA VAL A 169 0.70 -12.86 14.25
C VAL A 169 -0.04 -11.53 14.07
N ALA A 170 -1.22 -11.55 13.45
CA ALA A 170 -2.04 -10.34 13.31
C ALA A 170 -2.57 -9.81 14.65
N ASN A 171 -2.91 -10.71 15.58
CA ASN A 171 -3.30 -10.35 16.94
C ASN A 171 -2.11 -9.74 17.70
N LEU A 172 -0.94 -10.38 17.65
CA LEU A 172 0.30 -9.89 18.27
C LEU A 172 0.65 -8.48 17.78
N LEU A 173 0.54 -8.23 16.47
CA LEU A 173 0.71 -6.90 15.89
C LEU A 173 -0.28 -5.90 16.50
N THR A 174 -1.57 -6.27 16.56
CA THR A 174 -2.62 -5.38 17.07
C THR A 174 -2.40 -4.99 18.53
N ILE A 175 -2.09 -5.96 19.40
CA ILE A 175 -1.88 -5.70 20.84
C ILE A 175 -0.55 -4.98 21.14
N THR A 176 0.37 -4.95 20.18
CA THR A 176 1.66 -4.24 20.29
C THR A 176 1.67 -2.92 19.54
N GLY A 177 0.49 -2.35 19.22
CA GLY A 177 0.40 -1.02 18.62
C GLY A 177 0.77 -0.97 17.14
N TYR A 178 0.63 -2.08 16.41
CA TYR A 178 0.72 -2.12 14.96
C TYR A 178 -0.64 -2.45 14.35
N ARG A 179 -0.87 -1.93 13.14
CA ARG A 179 -2.05 -2.25 12.33
C ARG A 179 -1.64 -3.15 11.17
N PRO A 180 -2.14 -4.40 11.10
CA PRO A 180 -2.02 -5.23 9.91
C PRO A 180 -2.72 -4.56 8.72
N LEU A 181 -2.03 -4.45 7.59
CA LEU A 181 -2.52 -3.80 6.36
C LEU A 181 -2.82 -4.81 5.26
N GLN A 182 -1.87 -5.71 5.02
CA GLN A 182 -1.98 -6.74 4.00
C GLN A 182 -1.63 -8.09 4.61
N ARG A 183 -2.36 -9.12 4.19
CA ARG A 183 -2.08 -10.51 4.52
C ARG A 183 -2.06 -11.32 3.24
N GLY A 184 -1.02 -12.11 3.03
CA GLY A 184 -0.89 -12.91 1.83
C GLY A 184 -0.16 -14.21 2.08
N SER A 185 -0.32 -15.12 1.13
CA SER A 185 0.39 -16.39 1.09
C SER A 185 0.82 -16.65 -0.34
N ARG A 186 2.00 -17.21 -0.50
CA ARG A 186 2.60 -17.51 -1.81
C ARG A 186 3.53 -18.70 -1.72
N PHE A 187 3.92 -19.19 -2.89
CA PHE A 187 4.93 -20.23 -3.05
C PHE A 187 4.40 -21.60 -2.61
N LEU A 188 3.86 -22.34 -3.58
CA LEU A 188 3.28 -23.68 -3.39
C LEU A 188 4.27 -24.80 -3.74
N TRP A 189 5.28 -24.52 -4.57
CA TRP A 189 6.22 -25.52 -5.07
C TRP A 189 7.67 -25.10 -4.80
N PRO A 190 8.35 -25.66 -3.78
CA PRO A 190 9.59 -25.09 -3.26
C PRO A 190 10.88 -25.46 -3.99
N LYS A 191 10.83 -26.43 -4.93
CA LYS A 191 12.00 -26.88 -5.69
C LYS A 191 11.88 -26.49 -7.16
N PHE A 192 12.96 -26.02 -7.75
CA PHE A 192 12.93 -25.64 -9.16
C PHE A 192 12.80 -26.88 -10.05
N VAL A 193 11.67 -27.00 -10.74
CA VAL A 193 11.41 -27.97 -11.81
C VAL A 193 11.06 -27.15 -13.06
N PRO A 194 11.85 -27.25 -14.15
CA PRO A 194 11.60 -26.48 -15.37
C PRO A 194 10.15 -26.62 -15.86
N GLY A 195 9.53 -25.50 -16.25
CA GLY A 195 8.12 -25.44 -16.65
C GLY A 195 7.13 -25.49 -15.49
N LEU A 196 7.18 -26.56 -14.68
CA LEU A 196 6.20 -26.80 -13.60
C LEU A 196 6.28 -25.76 -12.48
N ALA A 197 7.47 -25.50 -11.95
CA ALA A 197 7.63 -24.63 -10.78
C ALA A 197 7.16 -23.19 -11.07
N GLY A 198 7.41 -22.70 -12.28
CA GLY A 198 6.91 -21.42 -12.75
C GLY A 198 5.39 -21.40 -12.88
N LEU A 199 4.80 -22.40 -13.54
CA LEU A 199 3.35 -22.50 -13.71
C LEU A 199 2.61 -22.52 -12.37
N VAL A 200 3.06 -23.38 -11.46
CA VAL A 200 2.43 -23.58 -10.15
C VAL A 200 2.56 -22.33 -9.28
N ASN A 201 3.77 -21.81 -9.09
CA ASN A 201 3.98 -20.68 -8.18
C ASN A 201 3.46 -19.36 -8.73
N ARG A 202 3.53 -19.17 -10.05
CA ARG A 202 3.11 -17.92 -10.69
C ARG A 202 1.61 -17.84 -10.88
N TYR A 203 0.95 -18.92 -11.32
CA TYR A 203 -0.46 -18.88 -11.73
C TYR A 203 -1.41 -19.61 -10.79
N LEU A 204 -1.02 -20.75 -10.22
CA LEU A 204 -1.90 -21.52 -9.34
C LEU A 204 -1.87 -21.00 -7.90
N ALA A 205 -0.68 -20.74 -7.36
CA ALA A 205 -0.50 -20.31 -5.97
C ALA A 205 -1.30 -19.03 -5.60
N PRO A 206 -1.42 -17.99 -6.46
CA PRO A 206 -2.18 -16.79 -6.11
C PRO A 206 -3.71 -16.96 -6.19
N LEU A 207 -4.22 -18.08 -6.70
CA LEU A 207 -5.66 -18.26 -6.89
C LEU A 207 -6.41 -18.29 -5.53
N PRO A 208 -7.67 -17.85 -5.51
CA PRO A 208 -8.54 -18.05 -4.34
C PRO A 208 -8.53 -19.52 -3.94
N VAL A 209 -8.65 -19.79 -2.64
CA VAL A 209 -8.54 -21.14 -2.06
C VAL A 209 -7.11 -21.72 -2.08
N VAL A 210 -6.47 -21.83 -3.25
CA VAL A 210 -5.13 -22.43 -3.41
C VAL A 210 -4.06 -21.70 -2.60
N LYS A 211 -4.17 -20.37 -2.48
CA LYS A 211 -3.26 -19.56 -1.66
C LYS A 211 -3.16 -20.02 -0.21
N HIS A 212 -4.19 -20.65 0.35
CA HIS A 212 -4.17 -21.14 1.74
C HIS A 212 -3.28 -22.38 1.92
N LEU A 213 -2.91 -23.06 0.84
CA LEU A 213 -2.00 -24.21 0.84
C LEU A 213 -0.53 -23.82 0.66
N CYS A 214 -0.24 -22.54 0.43
CA CYS A 214 1.09 -22.06 0.14
C CYS A 214 2.03 -22.17 1.36
N LEU A 215 3.32 -22.42 1.09
CA LEU A 215 4.37 -22.55 2.09
C LEU A 215 4.67 -21.24 2.78
N THR A 216 4.79 -20.14 2.03
CA THR A 216 5.19 -18.84 2.59
C THR A 216 3.96 -18.01 2.89
N THR A 217 3.92 -17.47 4.10
CA THR A 217 2.91 -16.53 4.55
C THR A 217 3.60 -15.21 4.91
N PHE A 218 2.92 -14.10 4.64
CA PHE A 218 3.42 -12.78 5.00
C PHE A 218 2.32 -11.86 5.51
N ILE A 219 2.72 -10.94 6.38
CA ILE A 219 1.90 -9.83 6.85
C ILE A 219 2.70 -8.55 6.66
N VAL A 220 2.07 -7.54 6.06
CA VAL A 220 2.56 -6.16 6.07
C VAL A 220 1.75 -5.40 7.10
N ALA A 221 2.43 -4.73 8.02
CA ALA A 221 1.82 -3.91 9.06
C ALA A 221 2.47 -2.53 9.11
N ARG A 222 1.87 -1.62 9.86
CA ARG A 222 2.44 -0.30 10.16
C ARG A 222 2.26 0.02 11.64
N PRO A 223 3.09 0.88 12.25
CA PRO A 223 2.78 1.39 13.59
C PRO A 223 1.42 2.10 13.57
N GLN A 224 0.67 1.94 14.66
CA GLN A 224 -0.57 2.67 14.85
C GLN A 224 -0.22 4.17 14.95
N PRO A 225 -0.81 5.01 14.09
CA PRO A 225 -0.49 6.42 14.10
C PRO A 225 -0.97 7.05 15.41
N VAL A 226 -0.11 7.89 15.98
CA VAL A 226 -0.52 8.85 17.01
C VAL A 226 -1.19 10.01 16.28
N PRO A 227 -2.45 10.34 16.58
CA PRO A 227 -3.11 11.49 15.97
C PRO A 227 -2.29 12.77 16.19
N SER A 228 -2.13 13.57 15.13
CA SER A 228 -1.53 14.91 15.25
C SER A 228 -2.40 15.79 16.14
N SER A 229 -1.79 16.62 16.99
CA SER A 229 -2.51 17.63 17.78
C SER A 229 -3.01 18.78 16.91
N GLU A 230 -2.35 19.05 15.78
CA GLU A 230 -2.73 20.12 14.86
C GLU A 230 -3.56 19.57 13.69
N PRO A 231 -4.67 20.24 13.34
CA PRO A 231 -5.48 19.85 12.20
C PRO A 231 -4.70 20.06 10.90
N PRO A 232 -4.67 19.08 9.98
CA PRO A 232 -3.94 19.22 8.71
C PRO A 232 -4.56 20.28 7.82
N THR A 233 -3.79 20.81 6.87
CA THR A 233 -4.32 21.66 5.79
C THR A 233 -4.87 20.79 4.64
N CYS A 234 -5.85 21.30 3.89
CA CYS A 234 -6.57 20.56 2.87
C CYS A 234 -6.58 21.28 1.52
N SER A 235 -6.37 20.53 0.45
CA SER A 235 -6.56 20.99 -0.94
C SER A 235 -7.67 20.19 -1.60
N VAL A 236 -8.74 20.88 -2.01
CA VAL A 236 -9.88 20.29 -2.73
C VAL A 236 -9.71 20.56 -4.21
N ILE A 237 -9.41 19.51 -4.98
CA ILE A 237 -9.20 19.57 -6.42
C ILE A 237 -10.54 19.28 -7.11
N ILE A 238 -11.00 20.23 -7.92
CA ILE A 238 -12.26 20.16 -8.65
C ILE A 238 -11.96 20.16 -10.16
N PRO A 239 -11.83 18.97 -10.79
CA PRO A 239 -11.76 18.88 -12.25
C PRO A 239 -13.13 19.22 -12.84
N ALA A 240 -13.19 20.23 -13.72
CA ALA A 240 -14.43 20.77 -14.26
C ALA A 240 -14.43 20.79 -15.78
N ARG A 241 -15.44 20.16 -16.41
CA ARG A 241 -15.66 20.20 -17.85
C ARG A 241 -17.16 20.16 -18.15
N ASN A 242 -17.69 21.22 -18.76
CA ASN A 242 -19.12 21.35 -19.05
C ASN A 242 -20.02 21.32 -17.79
N GLU A 243 -19.59 21.98 -16.72
CA GLU A 243 -20.22 21.97 -15.40
C GLU A 243 -20.48 23.40 -14.87
N ALA A 244 -20.68 24.38 -15.76
CA ALA A 244 -20.82 25.80 -15.41
C ALA A 244 -21.86 26.05 -14.29
N GLY A 245 -22.99 25.34 -14.33
CA GLY A 245 -24.07 25.47 -13.36
C GLY A 245 -23.73 25.01 -11.93
N ASN A 246 -22.67 24.22 -11.75
CA ASN A 246 -22.31 23.63 -10.46
C ASN A 246 -21.16 24.35 -9.75
N ILE A 247 -20.43 25.23 -10.44
CA ILE A 247 -19.19 25.86 -9.93
C ILE A 247 -19.43 26.66 -8.64
N ALA A 248 -20.44 27.53 -8.61
CA ALA A 248 -20.75 28.33 -7.42
C ALA A 248 -21.23 27.46 -6.25
N ALA A 249 -22.07 26.45 -6.54
CA ALA A 249 -22.60 25.54 -5.54
C ALA A 249 -21.50 24.67 -4.91
N ALA A 250 -20.48 24.28 -5.68
CA ALA A 250 -19.36 23.49 -5.20
C ALA A 250 -18.62 24.19 -4.04
N VAL A 251 -18.43 25.51 -4.14
CA VAL A 251 -17.76 26.30 -3.10
C VAL A 251 -18.73 26.69 -1.99
N ALA A 252 -19.96 27.11 -2.32
CA ALA A 252 -20.93 27.56 -1.33
C ALA A 252 -21.32 26.45 -0.33
N ARG A 253 -21.31 25.20 -0.77
CA ARG A 253 -21.64 24.02 0.04
C ARG A 253 -20.44 23.37 0.74
N LEU A 254 -19.23 23.77 0.37
CA LEU A 254 -18.01 23.17 0.93
C LEU A 254 -17.85 23.61 2.38
N PRO A 255 -17.74 22.68 3.36
CA PRO A 255 -17.38 23.04 4.72
C PRO A 255 -15.90 23.40 4.83
N GLN A 256 -15.53 24.16 5.86
CA GLN A 256 -14.13 24.33 6.24
C GLN A 256 -13.53 22.96 6.58
N LEU A 257 -12.37 22.65 6.01
CA LEU A 257 -11.66 21.39 6.17
C LEU A 257 -10.32 21.68 6.83
N GLY A 258 -10.03 21.00 7.93
CA GLY A 258 -8.74 21.14 8.61
C GLY A 258 -8.43 22.57 9.06
N ALA A 259 -7.14 22.90 9.20
CA ALA A 259 -6.68 24.23 9.61
C ALA A 259 -6.89 25.30 8.51
N HIS A 260 -6.76 24.89 7.26
CA HIS A 260 -6.89 25.74 6.08
C HIS A 260 -7.40 24.91 4.91
N THR A 261 -8.31 25.50 4.13
CA THR A 261 -8.84 24.89 2.90
C THR A 261 -8.47 25.76 1.72
N GLU A 262 -7.78 25.17 0.75
CA GLU A 262 -7.73 25.69 -0.60
C GLU A 262 -8.61 24.87 -1.55
N VAL A 263 -9.17 25.53 -2.55
CA VAL A 263 -9.97 24.91 -3.61
C VAL A 263 -9.31 25.23 -4.94
N ILE A 264 -8.97 24.17 -5.68
CA ILE A 264 -8.25 24.26 -6.93
C ILE A 264 -9.16 23.77 -8.05
N PHE A 265 -9.69 24.71 -8.83
CA PHE A 265 -10.41 24.37 -10.05
C PHE A 265 -9.42 24.09 -11.18
N VAL A 266 -9.64 22.97 -11.88
CA VAL A 266 -8.88 22.64 -13.09
C VAL A 266 -9.84 22.41 -14.24
N GLU A 267 -9.83 23.32 -15.20
CA GLU A 267 -10.76 23.34 -16.33
C GLU A 267 -10.28 22.44 -17.47
N GLY A 268 -11.22 21.69 -18.05
CA GLY A 268 -10.96 20.59 -18.98
C GLY A 268 -11.49 20.76 -20.41
N HIS A 269 -11.13 21.83 -21.12
CA HIS A 269 -11.54 22.06 -22.54
C HIS A 269 -13.07 22.04 -22.73
N SER A 270 -13.77 22.81 -21.91
CA SER A 270 -15.22 22.97 -21.90
C SER A 270 -15.73 23.65 -23.16
N HIS A 271 -16.97 23.33 -23.54
CA HIS A 271 -17.68 23.93 -24.67
C HIS A 271 -18.81 24.86 -24.18
N ASP A 272 -19.05 24.89 -22.87
CA ASP A 272 -19.97 25.81 -22.20
C ASP A 272 -19.19 26.93 -21.47
N GLN A 273 -19.88 27.66 -20.59
CA GLN A 273 -19.34 28.78 -19.81
C GLN A 273 -18.60 28.34 -18.52
N THR A 274 -18.11 27.09 -18.43
CA THR A 274 -17.44 26.58 -17.22
C THR A 274 -16.23 27.43 -16.85
N TRP A 275 -15.38 27.77 -17.81
CA TRP A 275 -14.17 28.55 -17.53
C TRP A 275 -14.49 29.96 -17.02
N SER A 276 -15.41 30.67 -17.68
CA SER A 276 -15.83 32.00 -17.24
C SER A 276 -16.47 31.95 -15.85
N ALA A 277 -17.32 30.97 -15.57
CA ALA A 277 -17.94 30.81 -14.25
C ALA A 277 -16.90 30.58 -13.14
N ILE A 278 -15.84 29.82 -13.42
CA ILE A 278 -14.71 29.62 -12.50
C ILE A 278 -13.96 30.94 -12.27
N GLN A 279 -13.63 31.68 -13.33
CA GLN A 279 -12.92 32.95 -13.22
C GLN A 279 -13.72 34.00 -12.43
N ASP A 280 -15.01 34.14 -12.74
CA ASP A 280 -15.91 35.06 -12.07
C ASP A 280 -16.02 34.74 -10.58
N LEU A 281 -16.17 33.45 -10.24
CA LEU A 281 -16.21 33.01 -8.85
C LEU A 281 -14.91 33.38 -8.11
N VAL A 282 -13.75 33.08 -8.68
CA VAL A 282 -12.46 33.37 -8.02
C VAL A 282 -12.23 34.87 -7.83
N GLN A 283 -12.64 35.71 -8.78
CA GLN A 283 -12.51 37.17 -8.65
C GLN A 283 -13.45 37.76 -7.61
N THR A 284 -14.66 37.22 -7.48
CA THR A 284 -15.72 37.76 -6.62
C THR A 284 -15.76 37.13 -5.22
N TYR A 285 -15.16 35.96 -5.03
CA TYR A 285 -15.19 35.25 -3.76
C TYR A 285 -14.46 36.00 -2.64
N ARG A 286 -15.13 36.15 -1.49
CA ARG A 286 -14.59 36.81 -0.27
C ARG A 286 -14.77 35.94 0.98
N GLY A 287 -14.93 34.63 0.79
CA GLY A 287 -15.09 33.68 1.89
C GLY A 287 -13.76 33.18 2.45
N PRO A 288 -13.80 32.16 3.32
CA PRO A 288 -12.61 31.68 4.06
C PRO A 288 -11.62 30.86 3.23
N PHE A 289 -11.97 30.43 2.02
CA PHE A 289 -11.12 29.54 1.22
C PHE A 289 -10.15 30.29 0.30
N THR A 290 -8.97 29.70 0.08
CA THR A 290 -8.08 30.12 -1.00
C THR A 290 -8.54 29.49 -2.31
N LEU A 291 -9.02 30.26 -3.27
CA LEU A 291 -9.42 29.73 -4.58
C LEU A 291 -8.29 29.90 -5.60
N LYS A 292 -7.95 28.82 -6.31
CA LYS A 292 -6.99 28.81 -7.42
C LYS A 292 -7.64 28.21 -8.66
N THR A 293 -7.19 28.62 -9.83
CA THR A 293 -7.74 28.14 -11.11
C THR A 293 -6.61 27.84 -12.09
N PHE A 294 -6.76 26.75 -12.83
CA PHE A 294 -5.85 26.32 -13.88
C PHE A 294 -6.64 25.76 -15.06
N GLN A 295 -6.02 25.73 -16.25
CA GLN A 295 -6.54 25.00 -17.40
C GLN A 295 -5.60 23.83 -17.70
N GLN A 296 -6.17 22.65 -17.89
CA GLN A 296 -5.38 21.46 -18.19
C GLN A 296 -4.81 21.53 -19.62
N THR A 297 -3.56 21.11 -19.80
CA THR A 297 -2.94 21.04 -21.14
C THR A 297 -3.21 19.70 -21.83
N GLY A 298 -3.37 18.63 -21.06
CA GLY A 298 -3.65 17.29 -21.57
C GLY A 298 -5.15 17.01 -21.70
N ARG A 299 -5.51 15.72 -21.69
CA ARG A 299 -6.88 15.26 -21.93
C ARG A 299 -7.35 14.32 -20.82
N GLY A 300 -8.63 14.41 -20.48
CA GLY A 300 -9.27 13.52 -19.50
C GLY A 300 -9.18 14.04 -18.07
N LYS A 301 -9.94 13.42 -17.17
CA LYS A 301 -10.02 13.78 -15.75
C LYS A 301 -8.69 13.56 -15.03
N ALA A 302 -7.98 12.49 -15.37
CA ALA A 302 -6.69 12.17 -14.77
C ALA A 302 -5.69 13.32 -14.89
N ASP A 303 -5.61 13.96 -16.06
CA ASP A 303 -4.71 15.08 -16.32
C ASP A 303 -5.06 16.31 -15.46
N ALA A 304 -6.35 16.69 -15.40
CA ALA A 304 -6.79 17.77 -14.53
C ALA A 304 -6.49 17.52 -13.05
N VAL A 305 -6.76 16.29 -12.57
CA VAL A 305 -6.49 15.92 -11.18
C VAL A 305 -4.99 15.99 -10.89
N ARG A 306 -4.14 15.48 -11.79
CA ARG A 306 -2.68 15.52 -11.64
C ARG A 306 -2.18 16.96 -11.58
N LEU A 307 -2.60 17.82 -12.51
CA LEU A 307 -2.27 19.25 -12.48
C LEU A 307 -2.73 19.90 -11.17
N GLY A 308 -3.95 19.61 -10.71
CA GLY A 308 -4.46 20.11 -9.44
C GLY A 308 -3.62 19.66 -8.23
N PHE A 309 -3.22 18.39 -8.19
CA PHE A 309 -2.34 17.86 -7.15
C PHE A 309 -0.93 18.45 -7.19
N ASP A 310 -0.38 18.74 -8.37
CA ASP A 310 0.93 19.38 -8.52
C ASP A 310 0.92 20.83 -8.03
N GLN A 311 -0.21 21.53 -8.14
CA GLN A 311 -0.39 22.91 -7.67
C GLN A 311 -0.87 23.00 -6.21
N ALA A 312 -1.16 21.86 -5.58
CA ALA A 312 -1.66 21.77 -4.22
C ALA A 312 -0.56 21.96 -3.16
N SER A 313 -0.90 22.75 -2.16
CA SER A 313 -0.05 23.08 -1.00
C SER A 313 -0.48 22.39 0.30
N GLY A 314 -1.73 21.91 0.37
CA GLY A 314 -2.29 21.25 1.55
C GLY A 314 -1.67 19.89 1.86
N ASP A 315 -1.77 19.48 3.13
CA ASP A 315 -1.27 18.18 3.59
C ASP A 315 -2.13 17.02 3.07
N ILE A 316 -3.45 17.22 3.03
CA ILE A 316 -4.43 16.26 2.50
C ILE A 316 -4.96 16.76 1.17
N LEU A 317 -4.94 15.87 0.18
CA LEU A 317 -5.48 16.10 -1.16
C LEU A 317 -6.82 15.40 -1.29
N LEU A 318 -7.84 16.12 -1.77
CA LEU A 318 -9.19 15.60 -1.99
C LEU A 318 -9.61 15.83 -3.44
N ILE A 319 -10.27 14.86 -4.04
CA ILE A 319 -10.95 15.04 -5.34
C ILE A 319 -12.44 15.23 -5.10
N LEU A 320 -12.99 16.34 -5.58
CA LEU A 320 -14.43 16.59 -5.62
C LEU A 320 -14.86 16.73 -7.08
N ASP A 321 -15.73 15.84 -7.54
CA ASP A 321 -16.27 15.93 -8.91
C ASP A 321 -17.18 17.16 -9.04
N ALA A 322 -16.97 17.94 -10.10
CA ALA A 322 -17.71 19.18 -10.33
C ALA A 322 -19.22 18.99 -10.56
N ASP A 323 -19.69 17.76 -10.79
CA ASP A 323 -21.10 17.43 -10.97
C ASP A 323 -21.89 17.30 -9.64
N LEU A 324 -21.19 17.39 -8.50
CA LEU A 324 -21.72 17.34 -7.14
C LEU A 324 -22.57 16.10 -6.83
N THR A 325 -22.33 15.01 -7.57
CA THR A 325 -22.92 13.70 -7.26
C THR A 325 -22.42 13.13 -5.92
N VAL A 326 -21.24 13.58 -5.50
CA VAL A 326 -20.76 13.49 -4.12
C VAL A 326 -20.97 14.85 -3.44
N PRO A 327 -21.78 14.93 -2.37
CA PRO A 327 -21.99 16.18 -1.65
C PRO A 327 -20.68 16.71 -1.03
N PRO A 328 -20.33 18.00 -1.20
CA PRO A 328 -19.19 18.61 -0.51
C PRO A 328 -19.25 18.46 1.02
N GLU A 329 -20.46 18.37 1.57
CA GLU A 329 -20.75 18.18 2.99
C GLU A 329 -20.30 16.82 3.54
N ASP A 330 -20.07 15.82 2.68
CA ASP A 330 -19.55 14.51 3.09
C ASP A 330 -18.00 14.51 3.21
N LEU A 331 -17.29 15.52 2.66
CA LEU A 331 -15.81 15.57 2.67
C LEU A 331 -15.17 15.59 4.07
N PRO A 332 -15.74 16.21 5.13
CA PRO A 332 -15.18 16.15 6.47
C PRO A 332 -14.94 14.73 6.99
N HIS A 333 -15.78 13.76 6.62
CA HIS A 333 -15.60 12.36 7.02
C HIS A 333 -14.29 11.75 6.48
N PHE A 334 -13.87 12.15 5.28
CA PHE A 334 -12.61 11.69 4.70
C PHE A 334 -11.41 12.29 5.44
N VAL A 335 -11.47 13.59 5.71
CA VAL A 335 -10.41 14.30 6.45
C VAL A 335 -10.24 13.70 7.84
N GLU A 336 -11.35 13.46 8.55
CA GLU A 336 -11.34 12.83 9.89
C GLU A 336 -10.67 11.46 9.89
N VAL A 337 -10.94 10.64 8.86
CA VAL A 337 -10.36 9.29 8.75
C VAL A 337 -8.84 9.35 8.55
N LEU A 338 -8.34 10.28 7.73
CA LEU A 338 -6.90 10.46 7.54
C LEU A 338 -6.23 11.11 8.76
N SER A 339 -6.80 12.19 9.31
CA SER A 339 -6.20 12.95 10.42
C SER A 339 -6.14 12.16 11.72
N SER A 340 -7.14 11.31 11.97
CA SER A 340 -7.13 10.35 13.10
C SER A 340 -6.21 9.15 12.87
N GLY A 341 -5.58 9.05 11.69
CA GLY A 341 -4.72 7.93 11.31
C GLY A 341 -5.45 6.60 11.10
N ARG A 342 -6.79 6.63 11.02
CA ARG A 342 -7.59 5.45 10.68
C ARG A 342 -7.45 5.04 9.21
N GLY A 343 -6.88 5.87 8.34
CA GLY A 343 -6.55 5.58 6.94
C GLY A 343 -5.32 6.35 6.44
N GLU A 344 -4.70 5.87 5.35
CA GLU A 344 -3.72 6.63 4.55
C GLU A 344 -4.28 7.04 3.20
N PHE A 345 -5.25 6.27 2.71
CA PHE A 345 -5.97 6.54 1.47
C PHE A 345 -7.45 6.26 1.70
N ALA A 346 -8.30 7.26 1.59
CA ALA A 346 -9.74 7.13 1.71
C ALA A 346 -10.40 7.15 0.33
N ASN A 347 -11.14 6.08 0.05
CA ASN A 347 -11.88 5.85 -1.17
C ASN A 347 -13.37 6.06 -0.91
N GLY A 348 -14.04 6.93 -1.68
CA GLY A 348 -15.48 7.09 -1.54
C GLY A 348 -16.22 5.81 -1.96
N SER A 349 -17.27 5.44 -1.24
CA SER A 349 -18.07 4.26 -1.56
C SER A 349 -19.54 4.61 -1.72
N ARG A 350 -20.06 4.51 -2.95
CA ARG A 350 -21.46 4.78 -3.27
C ARG A 350 -22.36 3.60 -2.94
N LEU A 351 -21.80 2.42 -2.69
CA LEU A 351 -22.55 1.16 -2.62
C LEU A 351 -22.99 0.75 -1.20
N VAL A 352 -22.90 1.67 -0.22
CA VAL A 352 -23.29 1.41 1.17
C VAL A 352 -24.69 1.94 1.48
N TYR A 353 -24.94 3.23 1.28
CA TYR A 353 -26.24 3.85 1.56
C TYR A 353 -27.27 3.59 0.44
N PRO A 354 -28.58 3.79 0.73
CA PRO A 354 -29.61 3.78 -0.30
C PRO A 354 -29.28 4.77 -1.42
N ARG A 355 -29.44 4.34 -2.66
CA ARG A 355 -29.16 5.14 -3.86
C ARG A 355 -30.43 5.33 -4.66
N SER A 356 -30.55 6.47 -5.34
CA SER A 356 -31.56 6.63 -6.37
C SER A 356 -31.29 5.65 -7.53
N LYS A 357 -32.32 4.96 -8.00
CA LYS A 357 -32.25 4.09 -9.19
C LYS A 357 -31.89 4.89 -10.46
N THR A 358 -32.20 6.18 -10.49
CA THR A 358 -31.80 7.07 -11.60
C THR A 358 -30.31 7.39 -11.59
N ALA A 359 -29.68 7.44 -10.41
CA ALA A 359 -28.27 7.77 -10.27
C ALA A 359 -27.36 6.59 -10.65
N MET A 360 -27.80 5.35 -10.40
CA MET A 360 -27.02 4.14 -10.76
C MET A 360 -27.93 3.01 -11.27
N PRO A 361 -28.07 2.86 -12.60
CA PRO A 361 -28.77 1.74 -13.22
C PRO A 361 -28.25 0.37 -12.75
N TRP A 362 -29.10 -0.66 -12.77
CA TRP A 362 -28.77 -1.98 -12.23
C TRP A 362 -27.52 -2.62 -12.87
N LEU A 363 -27.35 -2.51 -14.19
CA LEU A 363 -26.17 -3.03 -14.90
C LEU A 363 -24.88 -2.37 -14.41
N ASN A 364 -24.90 -1.05 -14.18
CA ASN A 364 -23.74 -0.32 -13.66
C ASN A 364 -23.40 -0.77 -12.23
N MET A 365 -24.41 -1.07 -11.41
CA MET A 365 -24.19 -1.63 -10.08
C MET A 365 -23.54 -3.02 -10.14
N VAL A 366 -23.98 -3.90 -11.05
CA VAL A 366 -23.38 -5.23 -11.23
C VAL A 366 -21.93 -5.10 -11.71
N ALA A 367 -21.67 -4.25 -12.70
CA ALA A 367 -20.32 -3.96 -13.17
C ALA A 367 -19.41 -3.43 -12.05
N ASN A 368 -19.88 -2.45 -11.25
CA ASN A 368 -19.14 -1.93 -10.11
C ASN A 368 -18.78 -3.03 -9.10
N LYS A 369 -19.72 -3.93 -8.77
CA LYS A 369 -19.44 -5.06 -7.86
C LYS A 369 -18.41 -6.03 -8.43
N ILE A 370 -18.47 -6.33 -9.74
CA ILE A 370 -17.49 -7.19 -10.40
C ILE A 370 -16.10 -6.54 -10.35
N PHE A 371 -15.99 -5.26 -10.66
CA PHE A 371 -14.71 -4.53 -10.55
C PHE A 371 -14.22 -4.46 -9.10
N ALA A 372 -15.10 -4.23 -8.13
CA ALA A 372 -14.74 -4.22 -6.72
C ALA A 372 -14.15 -5.57 -6.26
N LEU A 373 -14.76 -6.69 -6.66
CA LEU A 373 -14.24 -8.03 -6.38
C LEU A 373 -12.89 -8.28 -7.09
N LEU A 374 -12.78 -7.88 -8.35
CA LEU A 374 -11.54 -8.03 -9.13
C LEU A 374 -10.39 -7.22 -8.50
N PHE A 375 -10.62 -5.96 -8.14
CA PHE A 375 -9.64 -5.13 -7.46
C PHE A 375 -9.31 -5.65 -6.06
N SER A 376 -10.31 -6.10 -5.30
CA SER A 376 -10.07 -6.71 -3.99
C SER A 376 -9.16 -7.92 -4.09
N PHE A 377 -9.39 -8.76 -5.11
CA PHE A 377 -8.51 -9.88 -5.42
C PHE A 377 -7.11 -9.39 -5.78
N LEU A 378 -6.98 -8.47 -6.74
CA LEU A 378 -5.69 -7.99 -7.28
C LEU A 378 -4.83 -7.24 -6.25
N LEU A 379 -5.45 -6.41 -5.41
CA LEU A 379 -4.78 -5.53 -4.46
C LEU A 379 -4.60 -6.15 -3.07
N GLU A 380 -5.24 -7.29 -2.79
CA GLU A 380 -5.25 -7.92 -1.46
C GLU A 380 -5.81 -7.02 -0.36
N GLN A 381 -6.67 -6.06 -0.72
CA GLN A 381 -7.37 -5.17 0.20
C GLN A 381 -8.86 -5.18 -0.14
N PRO A 382 -9.77 -5.26 0.84
CA PRO A 382 -11.21 -5.28 0.59
C PRO A 382 -11.68 -3.93 0.05
N LEU A 383 -12.32 -3.94 -1.11
CA LEU A 383 -12.90 -2.78 -1.77
C LEU A 383 -14.31 -3.09 -2.26
N LYS A 384 -15.24 -2.17 -2.03
CA LYS A 384 -16.65 -2.27 -2.42
C LYS A 384 -16.99 -1.38 -3.61
N ASP A 385 -16.33 -0.24 -3.79
CA ASP A 385 -16.55 0.67 -4.92
C ASP A 385 -15.25 1.31 -5.41
N THR A 386 -14.70 0.83 -6.53
CA THR A 386 -13.44 1.37 -7.08
C THR A 386 -13.64 2.60 -7.97
N LEU A 387 -14.87 2.82 -8.43
CA LEU A 387 -15.21 3.76 -9.49
C LEU A 387 -15.81 5.08 -8.97
N CYS A 388 -15.74 5.30 -7.66
CA CYS A 388 -16.08 6.60 -7.09
C CYS A 388 -14.94 7.59 -7.35
N GLY A 389 -15.26 8.75 -7.91
CA GLY A 389 -14.26 9.76 -8.27
C GLY A 389 -13.64 10.49 -7.08
N THR A 390 -14.28 10.45 -5.90
CA THR A 390 -13.74 11.05 -4.68
C THR A 390 -12.71 10.12 -4.06
N LYS A 391 -11.44 10.49 -4.21
CA LYS A 391 -10.29 9.90 -3.53
C LYS A 391 -9.64 10.96 -2.65
N VAL A 392 -9.17 10.53 -1.48
CA VAL A 392 -8.53 11.40 -0.49
C VAL A 392 -7.27 10.73 0.05
N LEU A 393 -6.14 11.44 0.03
CA LEU A 393 -4.84 10.91 0.42
C LEU A 393 -3.91 12.00 0.92
N TRP A 394 -2.87 11.64 1.66
CA TRP A 394 -1.81 12.57 2.01
C TRP A 394 -1.01 12.98 0.78
N ARG A 395 -0.65 14.26 0.67
CA ARG A 395 0.18 14.79 -0.42
C ARG A 395 1.52 14.08 -0.54
N ARG A 396 2.16 13.74 0.58
CA ARG A 396 3.41 12.94 0.60
C ARG A 396 3.24 11.56 -0.03
N ASP A 397 2.09 10.92 0.16
CA ASP A 397 1.80 9.61 -0.38
C ASP A 397 1.48 9.71 -1.87
N TYR A 398 0.77 10.77 -2.29
CA TYR A 398 0.61 11.07 -3.72
C TYR A 398 1.94 11.25 -4.44
N GLN A 399 2.91 11.98 -3.87
CA GLN A 399 4.23 12.16 -4.47
C GLN A 399 4.95 10.83 -4.71
N ARG A 400 4.86 9.89 -3.76
CA ARG A 400 5.40 8.53 -3.90
C ARG A 400 4.67 7.74 -4.98
N ILE A 401 3.34 7.86 -5.06
CA ILE A 401 2.53 7.25 -6.12
C ILE A 401 2.95 7.80 -7.49
N ALA A 402 3.06 9.12 -7.62
CA ALA A 402 3.44 9.80 -8.85
C ALA A 402 4.84 9.37 -9.32
N ALA A 403 5.82 9.26 -8.42
CA ALA A 403 7.16 8.76 -8.73
C ALA A 403 7.14 7.30 -9.26
N GLY A 404 6.20 6.48 -8.77
CA GLY A 404 6.04 5.07 -9.18
C GLY A 404 5.07 4.84 -10.35
N ARG A 405 4.41 5.88 -10.87
CA ARG A 405 3.30 5.78 -11.85
C ARG A 405 3.65 4.96 -13.08
N SER A 406 4.87 5.12 -13.61
CA SER A 406 5.35 4.41 -14.81
C SER A 406 5.29 2.88 -14.67
N TYR A 407 5.27 2.35 -13.45
CA TYR A 407 5.14 0.93 -13.18
C TYR A 407 3.84 0.33 -13.73
N PHE A 408 2.72 1.09 -13.64
CA PHE A 408 1.41 0.67 -14.13
C PHE A 408 1.07 1.19 -15.54
N GLY A 409 1.92 2.07 -16.09
CA GLY A 409 1.75 2.70 -17.39
C GLY A 409 0.75 3.87 -17.39
N ASP A 410 0.70 4.63 -18.49
CA ASP A 410 -0.10 5.86 -18.58
C ASP A 410 -1.30 5.69 -19.53
N PHE A 411 -2.27 4.86 -19.11
CA PHE A 411 -3.47 4.57 -19.89
C PHE A 411 -4.74 4.56 -19.04
N ASP A 412 -4.71 5.23 -17.88
CA ASP A 412 -5.88 5.53 -17.05
C ASP A 412 -6.43 6.93 -17.37
N PRO A 413 -7.51 7.06 -18.15
CA PRO A 413 -8.08 8.37 -18.46
C PRO A 413 -8.81 9.01 -17.26
N PHE A 414 -9.14 8.25 -16.22
CA PHE A 414 -9.90 8.71 -15.05
C PHE A 414 -8.99 9.10 -13.88
N GLY A 415 -7.89 8.38 -13.70
CA GLY A 415 -6.87 8.60 -12.66
C GLY A 415 -7.16 7.86 -11.35
N ASP A 416 -8.38 7.35 -11.17
CA ASP A 416 -8.79 6.64 -9.95
C ASP A 416 -7.98 5.36 -9.73
N PHE A 417 -7.62 4.66 -10.81
CA PHE A 417 -6.94 3.37 -10.72
C PHE A 417 -5.44 3.55 -10.57
N ASP A 418 -4.85 4.58 -11.19
CA ASP A 418 -3.48 5.00 -10.89
C ASP A 418 -3.28 5.19 -9.38
N LEU A 419 -4.22 5.90 -8.75
CA LEU A 419 -4.20 6.13 -7.31
C LEU A 419 -4.40 4.84 -6.50
N LEU A 420 -5.37 3.99 -6.84
CA LEU A 420 -5.61 2.73 -6.12
C LEU A 420 -4.46 1.73 -6.27
N PHE A 421 -3.91 1.57 -7.48
CA PHE A 421 -2.77 0.69 -7.74
C PHE A 421 -1.50 1.22 -7.05
N GLY A 422 -1.25 2.52 -7.12
CA GLY A 422 -0.14 3.17 -6.42
C GLY A 422 -0.25 3.02 -4.89
N ALA A 423 -1.43 3.30 -4.33
CA ALA A 423 -1.69 3.14 -2.90
C ALA A 423 -1.47 1.69 -2.44
N ALA A 424 -1.99 0.71 -3.19
CA ALA A 424 -1.77 -0.70 -2.90
C ALA A 424 -0.30 -1.12 -3.02
N LYS A 425 0.42 -0.60 -4.02
CA LYS A 425 1.85 -0.87 -4.24
C LYS A 425 2.73 -0.34 -3.11
N LEU A 426 2.34 0.78 -2.50
CA LEU A 426 2.99 1.36 -1.32
C LEU A 426 2.48 0.77 0.01
N ASN A 427 1.58 -0.22 -0.04
CA ASN A 427 0.93 -0.77 1.14
C ASN A 427 0.27 0.32 1.99
N LEU A 428 -0.37 1.32 1.38
CA LEU A 428 -1.18 2.28 2.11
C LEU A 428 -2.40 1.57 2.69
N HIS A 429 -2.80 1.98 3.89
CA HIS A 429 -4.06 1.55 4.47
C HIS A 429 -5.24 2.20 3.73
N ILE A 430 -5.81 1.47 2.78
CA ILE A 430 -6.98 1.90 2.01
C ILE A 430 -8.24 1.65 2.84
N VAL A 431 -9.06 2.68 2.98
CA VAL A 431 -10.34 2.64 3.70
C VAL A 431 -11.45 3.18 2.83
N GLU A 432 -12.65 2.66 3.00
CA GLU A 432 -13.82 3.15 2.29
C GLU A 432 -14.67 4.05 3.19
N VAL A 433 -14.95 5.26 2.71
CA VAL A 433 -15.87 6.19 3.35
C VAL A 433 -17.20 6.14 2.60
N PRO A 434 -18.30 5.72 3.25
CA PRO A 434 -19.59 5.64 2.59
C PRO A 434 -20.10 7.05 2.29
N ILE A 435 -20.62 7.26 1.08
CA ILE A 435 -21.12 8.57 0.63
C ILE A 435 -22.57 8.51 0.16
N ARG A 436 -23.29 9.62 0.33
CA ARG A 436 -24.69 9.75 -0.09
C ARG A 436 -24.75 10.17 -1.55
N TYR A 437 -24.71 9.18 -2.44
CA TYR A 437 -24.65 9.42 -3.88
C TYR A 437 -25.94 10.06 -4.43
N GLN A 438 -25.80 11.25 -4.99
CA GLN A 438 -26.90 12.05 -5.53
C GLN A 438 -27.03 11.90 -7.06
N PRO A 439 -28.24 12.04 -7.63
CA PRO A 439 -28.39 12.24 -9.07
C PRO A 439 -27.71 13.54 -9.50
N ARG A 440 -27.13 13.53 -10.70
CA ARG A 440 -26.58 14.74 -11.32
C ARG A 440 -27.69 15.76 -11.60
N THR A 441 -27.44 17.03 -11.29
CA THR A 441 -28.39 18.14 -11.45
C THR A 441 -28.22 18.93 -12.74
N TYR A 442 -27.01 18.94 -13.32
CA TYR A 442 -26.65 19.70 -14.52
C TYR A 442 -25.69 18.89 -15.41
N GLY A 443 -25.76 19.09 -16.74
CA GLY A 443 -24.90 18.43 -17.71
C GLY A 443 -25.28 16.96 -18.03
N SER A 444 -24.57 16.36 -18.98
CA SER A 444 -24.73 14.95 -19.39
C SER A 444 -23.47 14.13 -19.10
N SER A 445 -23.65 12.82 -18.87
CA SER A 445 -22.52 11.92 -18.61
C SER A 445 -21.63 11.83 -19.86
N ASN A 446 -20.34 12.10 -19.70
CA ASN A 446 -19.35 11.97 -20.77
C ASN A 446 -18.84 10.53 -20.93
N ILE A 447 -19.42 9.56 -20.19
CA ILE A 447 -18.92 8.19 -20.08
C ILE A 447 -19.52 7.27 -21.14
N ALA A 448 -18.66 6.69 -21.99
CA ALA A 448 -19.03 5.64 -22.93
C ALA A 448 -18.91 4.25 -22.27
N HIS A 449 -20.01 3.80 -21.63
CA HIS A 449 -20.04 2.65 -20.72
C HIS A 449 -19.31 1.37 -21.19
N VAL A 450 -19.42 0.99 -22.47
CA VAL A 450 -18.80 -0.25 -22.99
C VAL A 450 -17.31 -0.09 -23.27
N ARG A 451 -16.94 0.99 -23.96
CA ARG A 451 -15.53 1.27 -24.31
C ARG A 451 -14.69 1.42 -23.04
N GLU A 452 -15.23 2.12 -22.06
CA GLU A 452 -14.56 2.34 -20.78
C GLU A 452 -14.44 1.05 -19.99
N GLY A 453 -15.50 0.24 -19.92
CA GLY A 453 -15.43 -1.10 -19.32
C GLY A 453 -14.30 -1.97 -19.88
N LEU A 454 -14.07 -1.93 -21.21
CA LEU A 454 -12.97 -2.64 -21.85
C LEU A 454 -11.59 -2.07 -21.49
N ILE A 455 -11.46 -0.74 -21.38
CA ILE A 455 -10.23 -0.09 -20.91
C ILE A 455 -9.93 -0.53 -19.48
N LEU A 456 -10.92 -0.50 -18.58
CA LEU A 456 -10.78 -0.92 -17.19
C LEU A 456 -10.37 -2.40 -17.08
N LEU A 457 -10.96 -3.28 -17.91
CA LEU A 457 -10.57 -4.69 -17.94
C LEU A 457 -9.13 -4.89 -18.43
N LYS A 458 -8.71 -4.16 -19.48
CA LYS A 458 -7.33 -4.18 -19.97
C LYS A 458 -6.35 -3.72 -18.88
N MET A 459 -6.72 -2.71 -18.10
CA MET A 459 -5.93 -2.24 -16.96
C MET A 459 -5.80 -3.31 -15.89
N CYS A 460 -6.90 -3.97 -15.52
CA CYS A 460 -6.87 -5.07 -14.57
C CYS A 460 -5.98 -6.22 -15.04
N LEU A 461 -6.01 -6.55 -16.34
CA LEU A 461 -5.15 -7.59 -16.91
C LEU A 461 -3.67 -7.18 -16.91
N TYR A 462 -3.36 -5.91 -17.16
CA TYR A 462 -1.99 -5.41 -17.06
C TYR A 462 -1.50 -5.42 -15.61
N ALA A 463 -2.31 -4.90 -14.68
CA ALA A 463 -2.00 -4.87 -13.25
C ALA A 463 -1.88 -6.28 -12.66
N SER A 464 -2.68 -7.25 -13.11
CA SER A 464 -2.62 -8.63 -12.60
C SER A 464 -1.28 -9.31 -12.89
N ARG A 465 -0.68 -9.04 -14.06
CA ARG A 465 0.66 -9.53 -14.41
C ARG A 465 1.76 -8.92 -13.55
N LYS A 466 1.54 -7.70 -13.04
CA LYS A 466 2.51 -6.94 -12.23
C LYS A 466 2.36 -7.16 -10.73
N LEU A 467 1.14 -7.40 -10.25
CA LEU A 467 0.81 -7.53 -8.82
C LEU A 467 0.70 -8.98 -8.37
N LYS A 468 0.02 -9.83 -9.16
CA LYS A 468 -0.39 -11.18 -8.76
C LYS A 468 0.39 -12.30 -9.41
N PHE A 469 0.41 -12.31 -10.73
CA PHE A 469 0.97 -13.40 -11.52
C PHE A 469 2.38 -13.04 -12.00
N ARG A 470 3.25 -12.69 -11.06
CA ARG A 470 4.62 -12.19 -11.31
C ARG A 470 5.67 -13.28 -11.16
#